data_AF-A0A396GJA1-F1
#
_entry.id   AF-A0A396GJA1-F1
#
_cell.length_a   1.000
_cell.length_b   1.000
_cell.length_c   1.000
_cell.angle_alpha   90.00
_cell.angle_beta   90.00
_cell.angle_gamma   90.00
#
_symmetry.space_group_name_H-M   'P 1'
#
loop_
_entity.id
_entity.type
_entity.pdbx_description
1 polymer ?
#
loop_
_entity_poly.entity_id
_entity_poly.type
_entity_poly.pdbx_seq_one_letter_code
_entity_poly.pdbx_strand_id
1 'polypeptide(L)'
;MQDIRGGGGLGYAKHITFEQIILVNVNNPIIIDQEYSISHKGANVSVSSVKFQGFTGTSASGLAIQLNCSSSGCYDILLEQNNIVSAQPGKKASSFCTNAHGTARNTVPNVPCLLK
;
A
#
# COMPACT_ATOMS: atom_id res chain seq x y z
N MET A 1 -6.70 -10.80 -2.32
CA MET A 1 -5.87 -10.32 -1.20
C MET A 1 -4.60 -11.15 -1.22
N GLN A 2 -3.50 -10.59 -1.71
CA GLN A 2 -2.20 -11.25 -1.67
C GLN A 2 -1.43 -10.62 -0.51
N ASP A 3 -1.07 -11.47 0.44
CA ASP A 3 -0.55 -11.12 1.76
C ASP A 3 0.90 -11.60 1.81
N ILE A 4 1.84 -10.67 1.98
CA ILE A 4 3.25 -11.00 2.20
C ILE A 4 3.44 -11.07 3.71
N ARG A 5 3.30 -12.28 4.26
CA ARG A 5 3.49 -12.56 5.69
C ARG A 5 4.97 -12.73 6.00
N GLY A 6 5.50 -11.98 6.96
CA GLY A 6 6.87 -12.12 7.47
C GLY A 6 6.91 -12.20 8.99
N GLY A 7 7.00 -13.41 9.54
CA GLY A 7 7.27 -13.64 10.97
C GLY A 7 8.72 -14.05 11.19
N GLY A 8 9.48 -13.27 11.99
CA GLY A 8 10.68 -13.74 12.68
C GLY A 8 11.92 -14.15 11.86
N GLY A 9 12.11 -13.62 10.65
CA GLY A 9 13.31 -13.85 9.83
C GLY A 9 13.89 -12.56 9.26
N LEU A 10 15.22 -12.50 9.13
CA LEU A 10 15.88 -11.54 8.23
C LEU A 10 15.46 -11.91 6.82
N GLY A 11 14.73 -11.03 6.15
CA GLY A 11 14.14 -11.36 4.86
C GLY A 11 13.95 -10.14 3.98
N TYR A 12 13.59 -10.37 2.73
CA TYR A 12 13.25 -9.31 1.81
C TYR A 12 12.00 -9.68 1.01
N ALA A 13 11.18 -8.68 0.74
CA ALA A 13 10.12 -8.73 -0.25
C ALA A 13 10.46 -7.67 -1.31
N LYS A 14 10.87 -8.12 -2.50
CA LYS A 14 11.33 -7.22 -3.55
C LYS A 14 10.91 -7.65 -4.95
N HIS A 15 10.85 -6.68 -5.87
CA HIS A 15 10.47 -6.89 -7.27
C HIS A 15 9.08 -7.52 -7.42
N ILE A 16 8.11 -6.94 -6.73
CA ILE A 16 6.72 -7.41 -6.73
C ILE A 16 5.88 -6.44 -7.55
N THR A 17 5.09 -6.98 -8.48
CA THR A 17 4.18 -6.20 -9.31
C THR A 17 2.76 -6.71 -9.15
N PHE A 18 1.86 -5.81 -8.81
CA PHE A 18 0.42 -6.01 -8.88
C PHE A 18 -0.13 -5.13 -10.00
N GLU A 19 -0.81 -5.72 -10.98
CA GLU A 19 -1.26 -5.00 -12.16
C GLU A 19 -2.71 -5.34 -12.55
N GLN A 20 -3.42 -4.34 -13.08
CA GLN A 20 -4.74 -4.48 -13.72
C GLN A 20 -5.80 -5.13 -12.81
N ILE A 21 -5.88 -4.67 -11.55
CA ILE A 21 -6.80 -5.20 -10.55
C ILE A 21 -8.09 -4.39 -10.49
N ILE A 22 -9.24 -5.09 -10.59
CA ILE A 22 -10.57 -4.50 -10.39
C ILE A 22 -11.01 -4.65 -8.93
N LEU A 23 -11.44 -3.56 -8.32
CA LEU A 23 -11.86 -3.48 -6.92
C LEU A 23 -13.37 -3.28 -6.82
N VAL A 24 -14.05 -4.14 -6.08
CA VAL A 24 -15.49 -4.01 -5.80
C VAL A 24 -15.69 -4.02 -4.30
N ASN A 25 -15.95 -2.85 -3.72
CA ASN A 25 -16.26 -2.67 -2.30
C ASN A 25 -15.21 -3.34 -1.38
N VAL A 26 -13.92 -3.07 -1.64
CA VAL A 26 -12.79 -3.68 -0.91
C VAL A 26 -12.39 -2.79 0.27
N ASN A 27 -12.18 -3.34 1.47
CA ASN A 27 -11.88 -2.52 2.65
C ASN A 27 -10.56 -1.74 2.55
N ASN A 28 -9.46 -2.38 2.14
CA ASN A 28 -8.15 -1.74 2.02
C ASN A 28 -7.49 -2.25 0.73
N PRO A 29 -7.80 -1.64 -0.42
CA PRO A 29 -7.32 -2.06 -1.74
C PRO A 29 -5.81 -2.24 -1.89
N ILE A 30 -5.02 -1.28 -1.40
CA ILE A 30 -3.55 -1.31 -1.46
C ILE A 30 -3.02 -1.21 -0.03
N ILE A 31 -2.31 -2.24 0.43
CA ILE A 31 -1.72 -2.29 1.76
C ILE A 31 -0.27 -2.76 1.70
N ILE A 32 0.60 -2.04 2.40
CA ILE A 32 1.84 -2.55 2.99
C ILE A 32 1.74 -2.25 4.48
N ASP A 33 1.83 -3.27 5.34
CA ASP A 33 1.75 -3.09 6.79
C ASP A 33 2.87 -3.89 7.49
N GLN A 34 3.97 -3.20 7.81
CA GLN A 34 5.12 -3.77 8.53
C GLN A 34 4.99 -3.67 10.05
N GLU A 35 3.98 -2.96 10.56
CA GLU A 35 3.67 -2.87 12.00
C GLU A 35 2.66 -3.93 12.44
N TYR A 36 2.32 -4.86 11.55
CA TYR A 36 1.50 -6.02 11.87
C TYR A 36 2.30 -6.97 12.79
N SER A 37 2.35 -6.67 14.09
CA SER A 37 2.94 -7.54 15.10
C SER A 37 2.31 -7.33 16.47
N ILE A 38 1.79 -8.42 17.03
CA ILE A 38 1.20 -8.49 18.37
C ILE A 38 2.28 -8.40 19.47
N SER A 39 3.57 -8.44 19.09
CA SER A 39 4.71 -8.53 20.01
C SER A 39 5.92 -7.66 19.61
N HIS A 40 5.71 -6.39 19.28
CA HIS A 40 6.71 -5.30 19.32
C HIS A 40 8.15 -5.56 18.82
N LYS A 41 8.37 -6.51 17.91
CA LYS A 41 9.64 -6.66 17.22
C LYS A 41 9.36 -6.34 15.76
N GLY A 42 9.65 -5.09 15.39
CA GLY A 42 9.51 -4.60 14.02
C GLY A 42 9.99 -5.65 13.05
N ALA A 43 9.18 -5.93 12.03
CA ALA A 43 9.52 -6.93 11.04
C ALA A 43 10.86 -6.55 10.40
N ASN A 44 11.89 -7.39 10.59
CA ASN A 44 13.21 -7.26 9.95
C ASN A 44 13.15 -7.67 8.46
N VAL A 45 12.07 -7.29 7.77
CA VAL A 45 11.84 -7.59 6.36
C VAL A 45 12.03 -6.30 5.57
N SER A 46 13.06 -6.25 4.73
CA SER A 46 13.25 -5.14 3.80
C SER A 46 12.23 -5.23 2.68
N VAL A 47 11.43 -4.18 2.48
CA VAL A 47 10.47 -4.09 1.38
C VAL A 47 11.00 -3.08 0.38
N SER A 48 11.19 -3.51 -0.86
CA SER A 48 11.64 -2.60 -1.92
C SER A 48 11.08 -2.93 -3.29
N SER A 49 11.03 -1.95 -4.19
CA SER A 49 10.71 -2.17 -5.61
C SER A 49 9.36 -2.88 -5.81
N VAL A 50 8.33 -2.32 -5.18
CA VAL A 50 6.95 -2.82 -5.25
C VAL A 50 6.12 -1.90 -6.14
N LYS A 51 5.50 -2.46 -7.18
CA LYS A 51 4.66 -1.72 -8.12
C LYS A 51 3.19 -2.09 -7.94
N PHE A 52 2.34 -1.07 -7.80
CA PHE A 52 0.89 -1.18 -7.89
C PHE A 52 0.41 -0.37 -9.09
N GLN A 53 -0.06 -1.06 -10.13
CA GLN A 53 -0.42 -0.43 -11.40
C GLN A 53 -1.85 -0.77 -11.86
N GLY A 54 -2.61 0.23 -12.30
CA GLY A 54 -3.89 -0.02 -12.97
C GLY A 54 -4.99 -0.53 -12.06
N PHE A 55 -4.94 -0.25 -10.75
CA PHE A 55 -6.03 -0.60 -9.83
C PHE A 55 -7.24 0.28 -10.14
N THR A 56 -8.40 -0.29 -10.43
CA THR A 56 -9.61 0.47 -10.74
C THR A 56 -10.81 -0.04 -9.95
N GLY A 57 -11.55 0.85 -9.30
CA GLY A 57 -12.83 0.50 -8.67
C GLY A 57 -13.04 1.15 -7.32
N THR A 58 -13.67 0.42 -6.37
CA THR A 58 -14.21 1.02 -5.15
C THR A 58 -13.66 0.44 -3.85
N SER A 59 -13.40 1.34 -2.89
CA SER A 59 -13.05 1.03 -1.51
C SER A 59 -14.28 1.09 -0.61
N ALA A 60 -14.52 0.04 0.17
CA ALA A 60 -15.56 0.01 1.21
C ALA A 60 -15.22 0.92 2.39
N SER A 61 -13.92 1.05 2.70
CA SER A 61 -13.43 1.92 3.76
C SER A 61 -13.01 3.29 3.21
N GLY A 62 -12.85 4.26 4.11
CA GLY A 62 -12.29 5.56 3.77
C GLY A 62 -10.81 5.49 3.34
N LEU A 63 -10.05 4.54 3.88
CA LEU A 63 -8.61 4.42 3.64
C LEU A 63 -8.34 3.42 2.52
N ALA A 64 -8.08 3.91 1.31
CA ALA A 64 -7.90 3.06 0.15
C ALA A 64 -6.46 2.57 -0.05
N ILE A 65 -5.50 3.40 0.35
CA ILE A 65 -4.06 3.14 0.21
C ILE A 65 -3.43 3.29 1.59
N GLN A 66 -2.83 2.22 2.11
CA GLN A 66 -2.15 2.21 3.39
C GLN A 66 -0.72 1.68 3.21
N LEU A 67 0.28 2.52 3.40
CA LEU A 67 1.69 2.18 3.31
C LEU A 67 2.35 2.41 4.68
N ASN A 68 2.12 1.49 5.61
CA ASN A 68 2.58 1.57 7.00
C ASN A 68 3.91 0.82 7.16
N CYS A 69 5.02 1.48 6.85
CA CYS A 69 6.35 0.89 6.93
C CYS A 69 7.00 1.15 8.30
N SER A 70 7.83 0.21 8.72
CA SER A 70 8.60 0.29 9.97
C SER A 70 9.68 1.37 9.91
N SER A 71 10.45 1.55 10.98
CA SER A 71 11.62 2.46 11.00
C SER A 71 12.68 2.13 9.94
N SER A 72 12.76 0.88 9.46
CA SER A 72 13.63 0.50 8.34
C SER A 72 13.13 1.01 6.99
N GLY A 73 11.84 1.33 6.88
CA GLY A 73 11.22 1.91 5.69
C GLY A 73 10.93 0.92 4.58
N CYS A 74 10.12 1.37 3.62
CA CYS A 74 9.94 0.70 2.34
C CYS A 74 10.41 1.61 1.21
N TYR A 75 11.12 1.06 0.23
CA TYR A 75 11.76 1.86 -0.83
C TYR A 75 11.30 1.47 -2.23
N ASP A 76 11.48 2.37 -3.19
CA ASP A 76 11.13 2.17 -4.60
C ASP A 76 9.67 1.71 -4.80
N ILE A 77 8.73 2.25 -4.01
CA ILE A 77 7.30 2.00 -4.22
C ILE A 77 6.83 2.80 -5.43
N LEU A 78 6.16 2.14 -6.37
CA LEU A 78 5.56 2.79 -7.53
C LEU A 78 4.04 2.61 -7.52
N LEU A 79 3.31 3.71 -7.38
CA LEU A 79 1.86 3.77 -7.61
C LEU A 79 1.61 4.42 -8.97
N GLU A 80 1.04 3.69 -9.92
CA GLU A 80 0.89 4.18 -11.29
C GLU A 80 -0.49 3.86 -11.86
N GLN A 81 -1.19 4.85 -12.42
CA GLN A 81 -2.48 4.66 -13.10
C GLN A 81 -3.56 3.99 -12.22
N ASN A 82 -3.56 4.28 -10.92
CA ASN A 82 -4.55 3.75 -9.99
C ASN A 82 -5.73 4.72 -9.86
N ASN A 83 -6.96 4.22 -9.95
CA ASN A 83 -8.19 4.96 -9.75
C ASN A 83 -9.11 4.24 -8.76
N ILE A 84 -8.97 4.57 -7.48
CA ILE A 84 -9.70 3.96 -6.38
C ILE A 84 -10.56 5.03 -5.70
N VAL A 85 -11.88 4.86 -5.76
CA VAL A 85 -12.85 5.81 -5.19
C VAL A 85 -13.63 5.16 -4.04
N SER A 86 -14.34 5.95 -3.23
CA SER A 86 -15.17 5.37 -2.18
C SER A 86 -16.40 4.68 -2.78
N ALA A 87 -16.77 3.52 -2.24
CA ALA A 87 -18.07 2.90 -2.47
C ALA A 87 -19.21 3.66 -1.75
N GLN A 88 -18.89 4.52 -0.78
CA GLN A 88 -19.86 5.26 0.00
C GLN A 88 -20.22 6.58 -0.70
N PRO A 89 -21.49 6.85 -1.01
CA PRO A 89 -21.91 8.08 -1.68
C PRO A 89 -21.46 9.33 -0.92
N GLY A 90 -20.93 10.31 -1.66
CA GLY A 90 -20.50 11.59 -1.10
C GLY A 90 -19.17 11.55 -0.32
N LYS A 91 -18.54 10.38 -0.16
CA LYS A 91 -17.24 10.26 0.50
C LYS A 91 -16.10 10.11 -0.49
N LYS A 92 -14.90 10.52 -0.08
CA LYS A 92 -13.67 10.34 -0.83
C LYS A 92 -12.83 9.25 -0.18
N ALA A 93 -12.15 8.47 -1.02
CA ALA A 93 -11.05 7.62 -0.57
C ALA A 93 -9.85 8.48 -0.15
N SER A 94 -9.06 7.99 0.79
CA SER A 94 -7.84 8.63 1.28
C SER A 94 -6.65 7.67 1.26
N SER A 95 -5.46 8.21 1.49
CA SER A 95 -4.20 7.47 1.62
C SER A 95 -3.52 7.76 2.95
N PHE A 96 -2.78 6.80 3.46
CA PHE A 96 -1.92 6.92 4.63
C PHE A 96 -0.55 6.30 4.33
N CYS A 97 0.50 6.93 4.82
CA CYS A 97 1.87 6.45 4.68
C CYS A 97 2.67 6.72 5.95
N THR A 98 3.53 5.79 6.33
CA THR A 98 4.59 5.96 7.33
C THR A 98 5.87 5.36 6.75
N ASN A 99 6.95 6.15 6.71
CA ASN A 99 8.28 5.76 6.21
C ASN A 99 8.30 5.01 4.86
N ALA A 100 7.41 5.39 3.95
CA ALA A 100 7.29 4.82 2.62
C ALA A 100 7.90 5.79 1.60
N HIS A 101 8.80 5.28 0.77
CA HIS A 101 9.58 6.04 -0.20
C HIS A 101 9.29 5.52 -1.62
N GLY A 102 9.01 6.43 -2.56
CA GLY A 102 8.55 6.06 -3.88
C GLY A 102 7.99 7.20 -4.70
N THR A 103 7.22 6.84 -5.73
CA THR A 103 6.57 7.81 -6.62
C THR A 103 5.13 7.41 -6.89
N ALA A 104 4.22 8.38 -6.89
CA ALA A 104 2.85 8.22 -7.33
C ALA A 104 2.61 9.01 -8.63
N ARG A 105 2.09 8.34 -9.66
CA ARG A 105 1.76 8.92 -10.97
C ARG A 105 0.32 8.56 -11.32
N ASN A 106 -0.50 9.55 -11.69
CA ASN A 106 -1.91 9.34 -12.08
C ASN A 106 -2.64 8.41 -11.10
N THR A 107 -2.53 8.71 -9.81
CA THR A 107 -3.06 7.86 -8.73
C THR A 107 -4.12 8.63 -7.95
N VAL A 108 -5.30 8.03 -7.85
CA VAL A 108 -6.42 8.45 -7.01
C VAL A 108 -6.70 7.35 -5.98
N PRO A 109 -6.76 7.67 -4.68
CA PRO A 109 -6.57 9.00 -4.08
C PRO A 109 -5.12 9.49 -4.17
N ASN A 110 -4.94 10.82 -4.11
CA ASN A 110 -3.60 11.43 -4.05
C ASN A 110 -2.83 10.92 -2.81
N VAL A 111 -1.52 10.69 -2.96
CA VAL A 111 -0.67 10.12 -1.90
C VAL A 111 0.44 11.11 -1.50
N PRO A 112 0.12 12.24 -0.84
CA PRO A 112 1.08 13.28 -0.51
C PRO A 112 2.09 12.86 0.57
N CYS A 113 1.80 11.80 1.32
CA CYS A 113 2.68 11.26 2.37
C CYS A 113 3.78 10.34 1.85
N LEU A 114 3.78 9.99 0.56
CA LEU A 114 4.81 9.16 -0.04
C LEU A 114 6.08 10.01 -0.22
N LEU A 115 7.15 9.61 0.47
CA LEU A 115 8.43 10.30 0.44
C LEU A 115 9.16 10.02 -0.88
N LYS A 116 10.03 10.93 -1.30
CA LYS A 116 10.88 10.74 -2.48
C LYS A 116 12.19 10.06 -2.10
#